data_AF-A0A7Y5ETL2-F1
#
_entry.id   AF-A0A7Y5ETL2-F1
#
_cell.length_a   1.000
_cell.length_b   1.000
_cell.length_c   1.000
_cell.angle_alpha   90.00
_cell.angle_beta   90.00
_cell.angle_gamma   90.00
#
_symmetry.space_group_name_H-M   'P 1'
#
loop_
_entity.id
_entity.type
_entity.pdbx_description
1 polymer ?
#
loop_
_entity_poly.entity_id
_entity_poly.type
_entity_poly.pdbx_seq_one_letter_code
_entity_poly.pdbx_strand_id
1 'polypeptide(L)'
;MRKSLRYGFWIVTIGIVASHALAQGGKVIRPENPIVTAKRAEIRALQERARVLLRSDQIEQAISVLREATAIEASLDFGTWGVSGQSLARLYVKLGRTEEALEAYRMLFRWDKAGWVPSGWDLVGPRISMMEYAILLAKAGRPEDAKAMYYSELRRFNGGGQRSAEPVPFLVVFDPEPEGVYWEYSPERLEAAALMIMALEGGPADFVTQEHTLPRDIVRRVRALAPDWFYPVMYQAAQNWRYRQGPELLALAESLARPGLERDLIAKYRLELAEHRAIIEAEDTPDASDERPMLEGCARRSRMQCLRPNETILRRLSR
;
A
#
# COMPACT_ATOMS: atom_id res chain seq x y z
N MET A 1 69.80 -12.55 -39.79
CA MET A 1 70.45 -11.78 -38.69
C MET A 1 69.78 -10.41 -38.58
N ARG A 2 69.37 -10.02 -37.36
CA ARG A 2 68.82 -8.71 -36.91
C ARG A 2 67.59 -8.14 -37.65
N LYS A 3 66.44 -8.16 -36.95
CA LYS A 3 65.31 -7.20 -37.05
C LYS A 3 64.83 -6.95 -35.60
N SER A 4 65.19 -5.81 -35.01
CA SER A 4 64.43 -4.55 -34.93
C SER A 4 63.33 -4.54 -33.85
N LEU A 5 63.58 -3.78 -32.79
CA LEU A 5 62.60 -3.34 -31.78
C LEU A 5 61.41 -2.61 -32.42
N ARG A 6 60.22 -2.71 -31.80
CA ARG A 6 59.46 -1.55 -31.29
C ARG A 6 58.34 -1.96 -30.33
N TYR A 7 58.21 -1.12 -29.31
CA TYR A 7 57.33 -1.16 -28.15
C TYR A 7 55.82 -1.16 -28.49
N GLY A 8 55.01 -1.72 -27.59
CA GLY A 8 53.56 -1.54 -27.56
C GLY A 8 52.95 -2.05 -26.25
N PHE A 9 52.72 -1.13 -25.33
CA PHE A 9 51.85 -1.19 -24.15
C PHE A 9 50.69 -2.18 -24.22
N TRP A 10 50.44 -2.96 -23.16
CA TRP A 10 49.13 -3.13 -22.51
C TRP A 10 49.34 -3.73 -21.10
N ILE A 11 49.41 -2.84 -20.11
CA ILE A 11 49.16 -3.14 -18.70
C ILE A 11 47.70 -2.77 -18.43
N VAL A 12 47.02 -3.61 -17.65
CA VAL A 12 45.68 -3.43 -17.03
C VAL A 12 44.49 -3.54 -17.98
N THR A 13 43.71 -4.63 -17.89
CA THR A 13 42.32 -4.60 -17.39
C THR A 13 41.84 -6.03 -17.07
N ILE A 14 42.51 -6.73 -16.13
CA ILE A 14 41.86 -7.78 -15.35
C ILE A 14 41.44 -7.09 -14.06
N GLY A 15 40.24 -6.51 -14.04
CA GLY A 15 39.87 -5.65 -12.92
C GLY A 15 38.51 -4.97 -12.99
N ILE A 16 37.50 -5.56 -13.66
CA ILE A 16 36.10 -5.10 -13.51
C ILE A 16 35.15 -6.30 -13.60
N VAL A 17 35.29 -7.27 -12.69
CA VAL A 17 34.19 -8.21 -12.35
C VAL A 17 34.13 -8.49 -10.85
N ALA A 18 35.20 -8.23 -10.09
CA ALA A 18 35.28 -8.57 -8.66
C ALA A 18 34.78 -7.49 -7.68
N SER A 19 34.36 -6.31 -8.13
CA SER A 19 34.13 -5.17 -7.21
C SER A 19 32.68 -4.88 -6.82
N HIS A 20 31.68 -5.56 -7.38
CA HIS A 20 30.28 -5.42 -6.94
C HIS A 20 29.80 -6.52 -5.97
N ALA A 21 30.60 -7.56 -5.76
CA ALA A 21 30.24 -8.69 -4.89
C ALA A 21 30.56 -8.44 -3.39
N LEU A 22 31.29 -7.38 -3.05
CA LEU A 22 31.81 -7.17 -1.69
C LEU A 22 31.05 -6.12 -0.84
N ALA A 23 29.94 -5.55 -1.33
CA ALA A 23 29.20 -4.52 -0.59
C ALA A 23 27.84 -4.98 0.00
N GLN A 24 27.44 -6.25 -0.17
CA GLN A 24 26.15 -6.74 0.36
C GLN A 24 26.30 -8.05 1.14
N GLY A 25 26.73 -7.94 2.40
CA GLY A 25 26.36 -8.80 3.52
C GLY A 25 26.07 -10.29 3.24
N GLY A 26 27.01 -11.03 2.64
CA GLY A 26 27.06 -12.49 2.69
C GLY A 26 25.90 -13.27 2.05
N LYS A 27 24.95 -12.64 1.36
CA LYS A 27 23.95 -13.36 0.56
C LYS A 27 24.58 -13.75 -0.77
N VAL A 28 24.81 -15.04 -0.97
CA VAL A 28 25.18 -15.61 -2.27
C VAL A 28 24.12 -15.20 -3.28
N ILE A 29 24.43 -14.23 -4.14
CA ILE A 29 23.60 -13.87 -5.29
C ILE A 29 23.66 -15.06 -6.23
N ARG A 30 22.65 -15.93 -6.16
CA ARG A 30 22.46 -16.95 -7.18
C ARG A 30 22.07 -16.21 -8.46
N PRO A 31 22.73 -16.46 -9.60
CA PRO A 31 22.30 -15.87 -10.87
C PRO A 31 20.84 -16.26 -11.12
N GLU A 32 20.00 -15.27 -11.46
CA GLU A 32 18.60 -15.51 -11.81
C GLU A 32 18.53 -16.49 -12.99
N ASN A 33 17.53 -17.38 -12.98
CA ASN A 33 17.32 -18.33 -14.06
C ASN A 33 17.06 -17.57 -15.38
N PRO A 34 17.86 -17.75 -16.44
CA PRO A 34 17.74 -16.99 -17.68
C PRO A 34 16.38 -17.15 -18.38
N ILE A 35 15.70 -18.29 -18.19
CA ILE A 35 14.34 -18.51 -18.70
C ILE A 35 13.34 -17.60 -17.98
N VAL A 36 13.48 -17.44 -16.66
CA VAL A 36 12.63 -16.55 -15.86
C VAL A 36 12.89 -15.10 -16.23
N THR A 37 14.17 -14.72 -16.41
CA THR A 37 14.55 -13.37 -16.84
C THR A 37 13.98 -13.04 -18.23
N ALA A 38 14.03 -13.98 -19.18
CA ALA A 38 13.46 -13.81 -20.52
C ALA A 38 11.93 -13.64 -20.47
N LYS A 39 11.21 -14.50 -19.75
CA LYS A 39 9.75 -14.38 -19.57
C LYS A 39 9.36 -13.06 -18.89
N ARG A 40 10.12 -12.58 -17.91
CA ARG A 40 9.89 -11.26 -17.28
C ARG A 40 10.12 -10.10 -18.26
N ALA A 41 11.08 -10.22 -19.18
CA ALA A 41 11.27 -9.22 -20.23
C ALA A 41 10.11 -9.23 -21.23
N GLU A 42 9.64 -10.40 -21.62
CA GLU A 42 8.47 -10.60 -22.49
C GLU A 42 7.20 -10.01 -21.87
N ILE A 43 6.91 -10.31 -20.59
CA ILE A 43 5.78 -9.72 -19.86
C ILE A 43 5.85 -8.18 -19.88
N ARG A 44 7.02 -7.59 -19.62
CA ARG A 44 7.20 -6.12 -19.65
C ARG A 44 6.96 -5.54 -21.04
N ALA A 45 7.40 -6.23 -22.10
CA ALA A 45 7.15 -5.80 -23.47
C ALA A 45 5.65 -5.85 -23.82
N LEU A 46 4.95 -6.91 -23.42
CA LEU A 46 3.50 -7.02 -23.59
C LEU A 46 2.75 -5.94 -22.80
N GLN A 47 3.15 -5.66 -21.55
CA GLN A 47 2.56 -4.59 -20.75
C GLN A 47 2.72 -3.23 -21.43
N GLU A 48 3.90 -2.91 -21.97
CA GLU A 48 4.11 -1.65 -22.67
C GLU A 48 3.29 -1.57 -23.95
N ARG A 49 3.23 -2.67 -24.72
CA ARG A 49 2.36 -2.76 -25.90
C ARG A 49 0.91 -2.52 -25.53
N ALA A 50 0.41 -3.12 -24.46
CA ALA A 50 -0.95 -2.90 -23.98
C ALA A 50 -1.19 -1.43 -23.61
N ARG A 51 -0.24 -0.75 -22.95
CA ARG A 51 -0.36 0.70 -22.67
C ARG A 51 -0.46 1.53 -23.94
N VAL A 52 0.37 1.24 -24.94
CA VAL A 52 0.32 1.93 -26.24
C VAL A 52 -1.05 1.73 -26.90
N LEU A 53 -1.55 0.49 -26.93
CA LEU A 53 -2.87 0.19 -27.47
C LEU A 53 -3.99 0.93 -26.73
N LEU A 54 -3.94 1.01 -25.40
CA LEU A 54 -4.91 1.76 -24.60
C LEU A 54 -4.87 3.27 -24.88
N ARG A 55 -3.68 3.86 -25.07
CA ARG A 55 -3.54 5.28 -25.46
C ARG A 55 -4.10 5.56 -26.85
N SER A 56 -4.17 4.55 -27.71
CA SER A 56 -4.74 4.62 -29.06
C SER A 56 -6.18 4.11 -29.15
N ASP A 57 -6.87 3.94 -28.00
CA ASP A 57 -8.25 3.46 -27.91
C ASP A 57 -8.50 2.06 -28.52
N GLN A 58 -7.43 1.27 -28.67
CA GLN A 58 -7.46 -0.10 -29.16
C GLN A 58 -7.71 -1.08 -28.01
N ILE A 59 -8.87 -0.93 -27.35
CA ILE A 59 -9.19 -1.56 -26.06
C ILE A 59 -9.17 -3.09 -26.14
N GLU A 60 -9.84 -3.70 -27.13
CA GLU A 60 -9.89 -5.16 -27.24
C GLU A 60 -8.52 -5.77 -27.57
N GLN A 61 -7.71 -5.09 -28.39
CA GLN A 61 -6.34 -5.53 -28.65
C GLN A 61 -5.50 -5.46 -27.37
N ALA A 62 -5.64 -4.40 -26.58
CA ALA A 62 -4.95 -4.27 -25.30
C ALA A 62 -5.35 -5.37 -24.32
N ILE A 63 -6.65 -5.69 -24.23
CA ILE A 63 -7.17 -6.81 -23.42
C ILE A 63 -6.52 -8.13 -23.85
N SER A 64 -6.45 -8.41 -25.15
CA SER A 64 -5.80 -9.63 -25.67
C SER A 64 -4.33 -9.71 -25.26
N VAL A 65 -3.59 -8.60 -25.39
CA VAL A 65 -2.17 -8.54 -25.02
C VAL A 65 -1.98 -8.72 -23.50
N LEU A 66 -2.86 -8.15 -22.68
CA LEU A 66 -2.82 -8.34 -21.23
C LEU A 66 -3.16 -9.77 -20.81
N ARG A 67 -4.09 -10.44 -21.51
CA ARG A 67 -4.38 -11.88 -21.29
C ARG A 67 -3.16 -12.74 -21.58
N GLU A 68 -2.45 -12.46 -22.67
CA GLU A 68 -1.19 -13.15 -23.02
C GLU A 68 -0.13 -12.96 -21.93
N ALA A 69 0.10 -11.72 -21.49
CA ALA A 69 1.03 -11.42 -20.41
C ALA A 69 0.65 -12.14 -19.10
N THR A 70 -0.65 -12.17 -18.77
CA THR A 70 -1.18 -12.86 -17.58
C THR A 70 -0.97 -14.37 -17.67
N ALA A 71 -1.11 -14.97 -18.86
CA ALA A 71 -0.85 -16.40 -19.06
C ALA A 71 0.64 -16.74 -18.86
N ILE A 72 1.55 -15.87 -19.30
CA ILE A 72 2.99 -16.03 -19.06
C ILE A 72 3.29 -15.88 -17.56
N GLU A 73 2.72 -14.87 -16.89
CA GLU A 73 2.84 -14.70 -15.43
C GLU A 73 2.37 -15.92 -14.66
N ALA A 74 1.23 -16.52 -15.05
CA ALA A 74 0.70 -17.73 -14.43
C ALA A 74 1.60 -18.96 -14.61
N SER A 75 2.42 -18.99 -15.68
CA SER A 75 3.39 -20.07 -15.94
C SER A 75 4.66 -19.98 -15.11
N LEU A 76 4.89 -18.86 -14.41
CA LEU A 76 6.06 -18.65 -13.58
C LEU A 76 5.75 -19.05 -12.13
N ASP A 77 6.33 -20.17 -11.66
CA ASP A 77 6.17 -20.68 -10.28
C ASP A 77 6.71 -19.73 -9.19
N PHE A 78 7.42 -18.65 -9.57
CA PHE A 78 8.08 -17.73 -8.65
C PHE A 78 7.65 -16.29 -8.85
N GLY A 79 6.64 -15.86 -8.07
CA GLY A 79 6.53 -14.48 -7.58
C GLY A 79 6.51 -13.37 -8.62
N THR A 80 6.23 -13.64 -9.90
CA THR A 80 5.80 -12.59 -10.82
C THR A 80 4.41 -12.17 -10.39
N TRP A 81 4.42 -11.14 -9.55
CA TRP A 81 3.31 -10.29 -9.18
C TRP A 81 2.39 -10.19 -10.39
N GLY A 82 1.15 -10.65 -10.27
CA GLY A 82 0.17 -10.70 -11.37
C GLY A 82 -0.28 -9.31 -11.80
N VAL A 83 0.66 -8.42 -12.10
CA VAL A 83 0.49 -7.01 -12.44
C VAL A 83 -0.31 -6.91 -13.73
N SER A 84 -0.05 -7.80 -14.69
CA SER A 84 -0.86 -7.87 -15.92
C SER A 84 -2.30 -8.27 -15.59
N GLY A 85 -2.49 -9.26 -14.70
CA GLY A 85 -3.80 -9.67 -14.21
C GLY A 85 -4.55 -8.55 -13.45
N GLN A 86 -3.87 -7.81 -12.58
CA GLN A 86 -4.42 -6.64 -11.89
C GLN A 86 -4.86 -5.55 -12.88
N SER A 87 -4.00 -5.27 -13.87
CA SER A 87 -4.26 -4.26 -14.88
C SER A 87 -5.45 -4.64 -15.76
N LEU A 88 -5.55 -5.92 -16.11
CA LEU A 88 -6.68 -6.48 -16.85
C LEU A 88 -7.98 -6.36 -16.04
N ALA A 89 -7.96 -6.72 -14.75
CA ALA A 89 -9.14 -6.61 -13.89
C ALA A 89 -9.61 -5.16 -13.74
N ARG A 90 -8.69 -4.22 -13.47
CA ARG A 90 -9.00 -2.78 -13.41
C ARG A 90 -9.57 -2.25 -14.72
N LEU A 91 -9.04 -2.70 -15.86
CA LEU A 91 -9.55 -2.32 -17.17
C LEU A 91 -11.00 -2.79 -17.35
N TYR A 92 -11.32 -4.05 -17.00
CA TYR A 92 -12.71 -4.51 -17.05
C TYR A 92 -13.63 -3.71 -16.14
N VAL A 93 -13.20 -3.36 -14.92
CA VAL A 93 -13.97 -2.47 -14.03
C VAL A 93 -14.26 -1.13 -14.70
N LYS A 94 -13.26 -0.49 -15.31
CA LYS A 94 -13.43 0.79 -16.02
C LYS A 94 -14.40 0.69 -17.20
N LEU A 95 -14.47 -0.46 -17.85
CA LEU A 95 -15.36 -0.73 -18.97
C LEU A 95 -16.77 -1.18 -18.53
N GLY A 96 -17.04 -1.31 -17.23
CA GLY A 96 -18.31 -1.85 -16.72
C GLY A 96 -18.51 -3.35 -16.96
N ARG A 97 -17.44 -4.09 -17.30
CA ARG A 97 -17.44 -5.54 -17.52
C ARG A 97 -17.27 -6.28 -16.20
N THR A 98 -18.32 -6.23 -15.37
CA THR A 98 -18.27 -6.70 -13.98
C THR A 98 -17.89 -8.17 -13.85
N GLU A 99 -18.48 -9.06 -14.66
CA GLU A 99 -18.21 -10.50 -14.55
C GLU A 99 -16.78 -10.85 -14.98
N GLU A 100 -16.27 -10.24 -16.06
CA GLU A 100 -14.90 -10.44 -16.47
C GLU A 100 -13.90 -9.85 -15.46
N ALA A 101 -14.24 -8.74 -14.80
CA ALA A 101 -13.44 -8.18 -13.72
C ALA A 101 -13.39 -9.10 -12.50
N LEU A 102 -14.54 -9.65 -12.08
CA LEU A 102 -14.64 -10.61 -10.99
C LEU A 102 -13.79 -11.86 -11.29
N GLU A 103 -13.88 -12.38 -12.50
CA GLU A 103 -13.10 -13.54 -12.92
C GLU A 103 -11.59 -13.26 -12.91
N ALA A 104 -11.17 -12.10 -13.45
CA ALA A 104 -9.77 -11.71 -13.48
C ALA A 104 -9.18 -11.57 -12.06
N TYR A 105 -9.91 -10.95 -11.13
CA TYR A 105 -9.49 -10.89 -9.72
C TYR A 105 -9.51 -12.27 -9.05
N ARG A 106 -10.51 -13.11 -9.31
CA ARG A 106 -10.58 -14.47 -8.76
C ARG A 106 -9.36 -15.29 -9.16
N MET A 107 -8.95 -15.23 -10.43
CA MET A 107 -7.76 -15.90 -10.95
C MET A 107 -6.47 -15.36 -10.29
N LEU A 108 -6.37 -14.04 -10.13
CA LEU A 108 -5.21 -13.38 -9.50
C LEU A 108 -4.98 -13.89 -8.07
N PHE A 109 -6.05 -14.03 -7.29
CA PHE A 109 -5.96 -14.43 -5.88
C PHE A 109 -6.10 -15.94 -5.66
N ARG A 110 -6.35 -16.72 -6.73
CA ARG A 110 -6.63 -18.17 -6.66
C ARG A 110 -7.61 -18.52 -5.53
N TRP A 111 -8.67 -17.72 -5.37
CA TRP A 111 -9.62 -17.75 -4.24
C TRP A 111 -10.51 -19.01 -4.18
N ASP A 112 -10.13 -20.08 -4.88
CA ASP A 112 -10.83 -21.35 -5.00
C ASP A 112 -10.44 -22.37 -3.91
N LYS A 113 -9.26 -22.24 -3.29
CA LYS A 113 -8.74 -23.26 -2.35
C LYS A 113 -8.70 -22.77 -0.91
N ALA A 114 -9.66 -23.22 -0.12
CA ALA A 114 -9.61 -23.35 1.35
C ALA A 114 -9.02 -22.15 2.13
N GLY A 115 -9.40 -20.92 1.78
CA GLY A 115 -9.04 -19.73 2.55
C GLY A 115 -7.54 -19.43 2.57
N TRP A 116 -6.84 -19.70 1.46
CA TRP A 116 -5.40 -19.46 1.38
C TRP A 116 -5.05 -18.00 1.66
N VAL A 117 -4.40 -17.78 2.82
CA VAL A 117 -3.70 -16.55 3.15
C VAL A 117 -2.24 -16.78 2.77
N PRO A 118 -1.68 -16.10 1.75
CA PRO A 118 -0.26 -16.18 1.51
C PRO A 118 0.50 -15.82 2.80
N SER A 119 1.18 -16.82 3.38
CA SER A 119 2.02 -16.68 4.57
C SER A 119 3.42 -16.28 4.13
N GLY A 120 3.80 -15.04 4.45
CA GLY A 120 5.10 -14.50 4.14
C GLY A 120 5.12 -12.99 4.31
N TRP A 121 6.17 -12.48 4.94
CA TRP A 121 6.40 -11.05 5.18
C TRP A 121 6.74 -10.25 3.90
N ASP A 122 6.72 -10.89 2.71
CA ASP A 122 7.18 -10.32 1.43
C ASP A 122 6.03 -9.78 0.53
N LEU A 123 4.85 -9.48 1.07
CA LEU A 123 3.67 -9.11 0.28
C LEU A 123 3.27 -7.65 0.46
N VAL A 124 4.09 -6.75 -0.10
CA VAL A 124 3.73 -5.34 -0.29
C VAL A 124 2.89 -5.14 -1.58
N GLY A 125 2.70 -6.20 -2.39
CA GLY A 125 2.17 -6.09 -3.76
C GLY A 125 0.65 -6.25 -4.01
N PRO A 126 -0.15 -7.02 -3.26
CA PRO A 126 -1.55 -7.27 -3.65
C PRO A 126 -2.62 -6.52 -2.84
N ARG A 127 -2.26 -5.73 -1.81
CA ARG A 127 -3.23 -5.13 -0.86
C ARG A 127 -4.29 -4.28 -1.54
N ILE A 128 -3.84 -3.34 -2.37
CA ILE A 128 -4.73 -2.46 -3.13
C ILE A 128 -5.67 -3.30 -3.99
N SER A 129 -5.15 -4.30 -4.71
CA SER A 129 -5.98 -5.14 -5.58
C SER A 129 -6.97 -6.03 -4.82
N MET A 130 -6.66 -6.47 -3.60
CA MET A 130 -7.64 -7.18 -2.75
C MET A 130 -8.74 -6.23 -2.27
N MET A 131 -8.40 -4.99 -1.93
CA MET A 131 -9.40 -3.97 -1.58
C MET A 131 -10.27 -3.59 -2.77
N GLU A 132 -9.70 -3.43 -3.96
CA GLU A 132 -10.44 -3.22 -5.21
C GLU A 132 -11.39 -4.40 -5.50
N TYR A 133 -10.95 -5.64 -5.26
CA TYR A 133 -11.79 -6.82 -5.43
C TYR A 133 -12.89 -6.90 -4.37
N ALA A 134 -12.61 -6.59 -3.10
CA ALA A 134 -13.62 -6.53 -2.05
C ALA A 134 -14.72 -5.51 -2.38
N ILE A 135 -14.35 -4.34 -2.89
CA ILE A 135 -15.29 -3.32 -3.37
C ILE A 135 -16.13 -3.84 -4.53
N LEU A 136 -15.50 -4.51 -5.51
CA LEU A 136 -16.20 -5.07 -6.66
C LEU A 136 -17.21 -6.15 -6.24
N LEU A 137 -16.83 -7.04 -5.32
CA LEU A 137 -17.72 -8.05 -4.74
C LEU A 137 -18.91 -7.41 -4.01
N ALA A 138 -18.67 -6.36 -3.22
CA ALA A 138 -19.73 -5.65 -2.52
C ALA A 138 -20.73 -5.01 -3.50
N LYS A 139 -20.23 -4.36 -4.57
CA LYS A 139 -21.06 -3.76 -5.63
C LYS A 139 -21.81 -4.80 -6.45
N ALA A 140 -21.26 -6.00 -6.59
CA ALA A 140 -21.91 -7.13 -7.26
C ALA A 140 -22.94 -7.86 -6.37
N GLY A 141 -23.25 -7.35 -5.17
CA GLY A 141 -24.21 -7.99 -4.28
C GLY A 141 -23.70 -9.28 -3.62
N ARG A 142 -22.38 -9.41 -3.45
CA ARG A 142 -21.72 -10.56 -2.80
C ARG A 142 -21.10 -10.15 -1.46
N PRO A 143 -21.91 -9.81 -0.44
CA PRO A 143 -21.44 -9.20 0.80
C PRO A 143 -20.53 -10.11 1.64
N GLU A 144 -20.83 -11.41 1.71
CA GLU A 144 -20.02 -12.35 2.48
C GLU A 144 -18.62 -12.53 1.88
N ASP A 145 -18.53 -12.63 0.55
CA ASP A 145 -17.24 -12.70 -0.15
C ASP A 145 -16.45 -11.40 -0.01
N ALA A 146 -17.14 -10.25 -0.08
CA ALA A 146 -16.54 -8.93 0.10
C ALA A 146 -15.95 -8.78 1.51
N LYS A 147 -16.71 -9.13 2.55
CA LYS A 147 -16.23 -9.16 3.94
C LYS A 147 -15.06 -10.12 4.10
N ALA A 148 -15.14 -11.32 3.55
CA ALA A 148 -14.06 -12.31 3.63
C ALA A 148 -12.76 -11.80 3.01
N MET A 149 -12.83 -11.15 1.84
CA MET A 149 -11.70 -10.51 1.18
C MET A 149 -11.12 -9.38 2.03
N TYR A 150 -11.99 -8.48 2.50
CA TYR A 150 -11.59 -7.35 3.35
C TYR A 150 -10.91 -7.80 4.65
N TYR A 151 -11.48 -8.78 5.37
CA TYR A 151 -10.90 -9.31 6.60
C TYR A 151 -9.64 -10.14 6.40
N SER A 152 -9.44 -10.73 5.22
CA SER A 152 -8.18 -11.40 4.90
C SER A 152 -7.01 -10.42 5.02
N GLU A 153 -7.20 -9.16 4.61
CA GLU A 153 -6.22 -8.10 4.78
C GLU A 153 -6.15 -7.58 6.20
N LEU A 154 -7.27 -7.41 6.90
CA LEU A 154 -7.24 -7.00 8.31
C LEU A 154 -6.43 -7.98 9.17
N ARG A 155 -6.61 -9.30 8.96
CA ARG A 155 -5.84 -10.32 9.66
C ARG A 155 -4.34 -10.25 9.37
N ARG A 156 -3.92 -9.68 8.24
CA ARG A 156 -2.51 -9.43 7.96
C ARG A 156 -1.96 -8.22 8.70
N PHE A 157 -2.77 -7.17 8.88
CA PHE A 157 -2.41 -6.06 9.77
C PHE A 157 -2.21 -6.53 11.21
N ASN A 158 -2.97 -7.55 11.64
CA ASN A 158 -2.88 -8.12 12.97
C ASN A 158 -2.55 -9.63 12.99
N GLY A 159 -1.53 -10.04 12.25
CA GLY A 159 -1.16 -11.47 12.13
C GLY A 159 -0.76 -12.15 13.45
N GLY A 160 -0.46 -11.35 14.49
CA GLY A 160 -0.11 -11.84 15.83
C GLY A 160 -1.24 -11.73 16.87
N GLY A 161 -2.46 -11.30 16.49
CA GLY A 161 -3.55 -11.06 17.43
C GLY A 161 -3.28 -9.95 18.46
N GLN A 162 -2.24 -9.15 18.26
CA GLN A 162 -1.84 -8.07 19.14
C GLN A 162 -2.71 -6.83 18.90
N ARG A 163 -3.84 -6.76 19.60
CA ARG A 163 -4.75 -5.58 19.67
C ARG A 163 -4.02 -4.25 19.96
N SER A 164 -2.82 -4.28 20.53
CA SER A 164 -2.00 -3.11 20.91
C SER A 164 -1.04 -2.59 19.82
N ALA A 165 -0.91 -3.30 18.70
CA ALA A 165 -0.06 -2.96 17.56
C ALA A 165 -0.86 -2.57 16.30
N GLU A 166 -2.18 -2.74 16.34
CA GLU A 166 -3.06 -2.33 15.27
C GLU A 166 -2.99 -0.80 15.09
N PRO A 167 -2.90 -0.28 13.86
CA PRO A 167 -3.22 1.12 13.62
C PRO A 167 -4.75 1.26 13.76
N VAL A 168 -5.22 1.35 15.00
CA VAL A 168 -6.64 1.21 15.41
C VAL A 168 -7.64 2.20 14.77
N PRO A 169 -7.32 3.34 14.13
CA PRO A 169 -8.40 4.14 13.53
C PRO A 169 -8.92 3.67 12.16
N PHE A 170 -8.38 2.59 11.54
CA PHE A 170 -8.76 2.15 10.17
C PHE A 170 -9.54 0.84 10.10
N LEU A 171 -9.55 0.08 11.19
CA LEU A 171 -10.18 -1.24 11.22
C LEU A 171 -11.67 -1.05 11.47
N VAL A 172 -12.45 -1.10 10.41
CA VAL A 172 -13.91 -1.24 10.50
C VAL A 172 -14.22 -2.73 10.52
N VAL A 173 -14.92 -3.20 11.55
CA VAL A 173 -15.47 -4.57 11.58
C VAL A 173 -16.95 -4.48 11.23
N PHE A 174 -17.44 -5.38 10.40
CA PHE A 174 -18.83 -5.41 9.93
C PHE A 174 -19.69 -6.46 10.60
N ASP A 175 -19.08 -7.44 11.25
CA ASP A 175 -19.79 -8.48 11.99
C ASP A 175 -19.84 -8.12 13.48
N PRO A 176 -20.94 -8.46 14.18
CA PRO A 176 -21.06 -8.22 15.60
C PRO A 176 -19.94 -8.91 16.38
N GLU A 177 -19.25 -8.14 17.24
CA GLU A 177 -18.28 -8.66 18.21
C GLU A 177 -18.81 -8.33 19.62
N PRO A 178 -18.84 -9.29 20.57
CA PRO A 178 -19.43 -9.09 21.91
C PRO A 178 -18.86 -7.90 22.69
N GLU A 179 -17.60 -7.55 22.45
CA GLU A 179 -16.88 -6.47 23.15
C GLU A 179 -16.39 -5.38 22.19
N GLY A 180 -16.73 -5.47 20.89
CA GLY A 180 -16.17 -4.65 19.83
C GLY A 180 -17.18 -3.64 19.26
N VAL A 181 -16.66 -2.49 18.81
CA VAL A 181 -17.43 -1.57 17.98
C VAL A 181 -17.43 -2.13 16.56
N TYR A 182 -18.62 -2.40 16.03
CA TYR A 182 -18.81 -2.81 14.64
C TYR A 182 -19.69 -1.80 13.91
N TRP A 183 -19.61 -1.80 12.59
CA TRP A 183 -20.52 -1.08 11.72
C TRP A 183 -21.52 -2.06 11.15
N GLU A 184 -22.79 -1.68 11.09
CA GLU A 184 -23.71 -2.40 10.22
C GLU A 184 -23.17 -2.36 8.79
N TYR A 185 -23.13 -3.55 8.17
CA TYR A 185 -22.63 -3.72 6.83
C TYR A 185 -23.46 -2.92 5.81
N SER A 186 -22.78 -2.16 4.97
CA SER A 186 -23.31 -1.72 3.67
C SER A 186 -22.17 -1.72 2.65
N PRO A 187 -22.46 -1.85 1.34
CA PRO A 187 -21.45 -1.74 0.31
C PRO A 187 -20.64 -0.43 0.38
N GLU A 188 -21.30 0.69 0.70
CA GLU A 188 -20.67 2.02 0.81
C GLU A 188 -19.71 2.08 2.01
N ARG A 189 -20.10 1.49 3.14
CA ARG A 189 -19.28 1.43 4.33
C ARG A 189 -18.07 0.51 4.16
N LEU A 190 -18.24 -0.63 3.47
CA LEU A 190 -17.11 -1.48 3.08
C LEU A 190 -16.19 -0.75 2.10
N GLU A 191 -16.74 -0.04 1.11
CA GLU A 191 -15.95 0.76 0.18
C GLU A 191 -15.15 1.83 0.92
N ALA A 192 -15.77 2.56 1.85
CA ALA A 192 -15.09 3.54 2.69
C ALA A 192 -13.91 2.92 3.46
N ALA A 193 -14.13 1.78 4.13
CA ALA A 193 -13.09 1.09 4.90
C ALA A 193 -11.93 0.59 4.01
N ALA A 194 -12.26 -0.06 2.89
CA ALA A 194 -11.29 -0.56 1.92
C ALA A 194 -10.47 0.56 1.28
N LEU A 195 -11.09 1.70 0.97
CA LEU A 195 -10.41 2.90 0.47
C LEU A 195 -9.42 3.47 1.49
N MET A 196 -9.72 3.44 2.79
CA MET A 196 -8.74 3.86 3.80
C MET A 196 -7.52 2.95 3.85
N ILE A 197 -7.69 1.65 3.66
CA ILE A 197 -6.56 0.71 3.52
C ILE A 197 -5.75 1.04 2.26
N MET A 198 -6.40 1.34 1.13
CA MET A 198 -5.69 1.78 -0.07
C MET A 198 -4.93 3.10 0.12
N ALA A 199 -5.49 4.06 0.88
CA ALA A 199 -4.81 5.31 1.20
C ALA A 199 -3.53 5.09 2.02
N LEU A 200 -3.51 4.07 2.89
CA LEU A 200 -2.31 3.64 3.64
C LEU A 200 -1.16 3.19 2.73
N GLU A 201 -1.50 2.64 1.56
CA GLU A 201 -0.55 2.14 0.57
C GLU A 201 -0.24 3.17 -0.53
N GLY A 202 -0.68 4.42 -0.36
CA GLY A 202 -0.44 5.49 -1.34
C GLY A 202 -1.41 5.52 -2.53
N GLY A 203 -2.43 4.65 -2.53
CA GLY A 203 -3.49 4.60 -3.53
C GLY A 203 -3.18 3.81 -4.80
N PRO A 204 -4.21 3.40 -5.56
CA PRO A 204 -4.03 2.62 -6.79
C PRO A 204 -3.33 3.43 -7.87
N ALA A 205 -2.40 2.79 -8.57
CA ALA A 205 -1.76 3.33 -9.77
C ALA A 205 -2.59 3.05 -11.02
N ASP A 206 -2.75 4.06 -11.87
CA ASP A 206 -3.30 3.89 -13.20
C ASP A 206 -2.33 3.12 -14.09
N PHE A 207 -2.82 2.10 -14.79
CA PHE A 207 -1.94 1.27 -15.62
C PHE A 207 -1.35 2.03 -16.82
N VAL A 208 -2.08 2.99 -17.40
CA VAL A 208 -1.69 3.71 -18.62
C VAL A 208 -0.79 4.89 -18.30
N THR A 209 -1.16 5.71 -17.31
CA THR A 209 -0.40 6.91 -16.92
C THR A 209 0.66 6.63 -15.87
N GLN A 210 0.55 5.53 -15.12
CA GLN A 210 1.37 5.21 -13.95
C GLN A 210 1.21 6.23 -12.80
N GLU A 211 0.20 7.12 -12.89
CA GLU A 211 -0.10 8.06 -11.82
C GLU A 211 -0.87 7.36 -10.71
N HIS A 212 -0.49 7.65 -9.47
CA HIS A 212 -1.23 7.16 -8.30
C HIS A 212 -2.43 8.05 -8.01
N THR A 213 -3.53 7.40 -7.64
CA THR A 213 -4.66 8.11 -7.04
C THR A 213 -4.18 8.70 -5.72
N LEU A 214 -4.17 10.02 -5.63
CA LEU A 214 -3.62 10.70 -4.48
C LEU A 214 -4.44 10.38 -3.22
N PRO A 215 -3.79 10.13 -2.07
CA PRO A 215 -4.49 9.85 -0.81
C PRO A 215 -5.58 10.88 -0.46
N ARG A 216 -5.37 12.15 -0.84
CA ARG A 216 -6.37 13.23 -0.67
C ARG A 216 -7.70 12.95 -1.35
N ASP A 217 -7.66 12.38 -2.56
CA ASP A 217 -8.85 12.14 -3.38
C ASP A 217 -9.56 10.88 -2.87
N ILE A 218 -8.81 9.91 -2.38
CA ILE A 218 -9.33 8.76 -1.64
C ILE A 218 -10.05 9.21 -0.37
N VAL A 219 -9.42 10.04 0.47
CA VAL A 219 -10.03 10.56 1.71
C VAL A 219 -11.31 11.35 1.43
N ARG A 220 -11.33 12.17 0.38
CA ARG A 220 -12.57 12.87 -0.06
C ARG A 220 -13.68 11.89 -0.41
N ARG A 221 -13.37 10.83 -1.15
CA ARG A 221 -14.34 9.77 -1.49
C ARG A 221 -14.85 9.04 -0.26
N VAL A 222 -13.96 8.67 0.67
CA VAL A 222 -14.33 8.03 1.94
C VAL A 222 -15.32 8.89 2.72
N ARG A 223 -15.12 10.21 2.78
CA ARG A 223 -16.04 11.12 3.49
C ARG A 223 -17.40 11.27 2.82
N ALA A 224 -17.48 11.10 1.50
CA ALA A 224 -18.75 11.06 0.80
C ALA A 224 -19.52 9.76 1.11
N LEU A 225 -18.82 8.64 1.29
CA LEU A 225 -19.39 7.33 1.58
C LEU A 225 -19.76 7.14 3.06
N ALA A 226 -18.95 7.69 3.97
CA ALA A 226 -19.10 7.56 5.41
C ALA A 226 -18.94 8.95 6.08
N PRO A 227 -19.95 9.83 5.97
CA PRO A 227 -19.84 11.21 6.43
C PRO A 227 -19.64 11.34 7.94
N ASP A 228 -20.06 10.38 8.75
CA ASP A 228 -19.91 10.42 10.20
C ASP A 228 -18.56 9.87 10.68
N TRP A 229 -17.74 9.36 9.75
CA TRP A 229 -16.42 8.83 10.05
C TRP A 229 -15.34 9.92 9.97
N PHE A 230 -14.85 10.34 11.12
CA PHE A 230 -13.88 11.45 11.25
C PHE A 230 -12.41 11.02 11.19
N TYR A 231 -12.13 9.72 11.33
CA TYR A 231 -10.75 9.18 11.28
C TYR A 231 -10.00 9.40 9.95
N PRO A 232 -10.64 9.41 8.77
CA PRO A 232 -9.95 9.71 7.50
C PRO A 232 -9.21 11.05 7.52
N VAL A 233 -9.77 12.07 8.17
CA VAL A 233 -9.14 13.39 8.29
C VAL A 233 -7.96 13.35 9.26
N MET A 234 -8.15 12.70 10.42
CA MET A 234 -7.08 12.56 11.41
C MET A 234 -5.89 11.77 10.87
N TYR A 235 -6.16 10.79 10.02
CA TYR A 235 -5.12 10.06 9.32
C TYR A 235 -4.29 10.93 8.39
N GLN A 236 -4.97 11.75 7.58
CA GLN A 236 -4.30 12.70 6.69
C GLN A 236 -3.36 13.63 7.47
N ALA A 237 -3.80 14.11 8.65
CA ALA A 237 -2.96 14.90 9.54
C ALA A 237 -1.76 14.10 10.07
N ALA A 238 -1.99 12.86 10.52
CA ALA A 238 -1.00 11.96 11.09
C ALA A 238 0.11 11.52 10.11
N GLN A 239 -0.20 11.46 8.82
CA GLN A 239 0.79 11.14 7.78
C GLN A 239 1.94 12.16 7.69
N ASN A 240 1.78 13.35 8.30
CA ASN A 240 2.80 14.38 8.31
C ASN A 240 4.17 13.89 8.81
N TRP A 241 4.17 12.98 9.77
CA TRP A 241 5.40 12.48 10.36
C TRP A 241 6.18 11.47 9.51
N ARG A 242 5.55 10.84 8.50
CA ARG A 242 6.18 9.77 7.70
C ARG A 242 6.69 10.22 6.33
N TYR A 243 6.20 11.35 5.83
CA TYR A 243 6.43 11.75 4.44
C TYR A 243 6.93 13.18 4.34
N ARG A 244 7.82 13.43 3.37
CA ARG A 244 8.36 14.77 3.05
C ARG A 244 7.25 15.81 2.76
N GLN A 245 6.08 15.34 2.31
CA GLN A 245 4.87 16.14 2.02
C GLN A 245 4.02 16.44 3.26
N GLY A 246 4.57 16.23 4.45
CA GLY A 246 3.78 16.19 5.66
C GLY A 246 3.03 17.47 6.01
N PRO A 247 3.64 18.67 5.88
CA PRO A 247 2.93 19.94 6.09
C PRO A 247 1.73 20.10 5.17
N GLU A 248 1.82 19.69 3.90
CA GLU A 248 0.71 19.77 2.94
C GLU A 248 -0.44 18.83 3.32
N LEU A 249 -0.15 17.64 3.85
CA LEU A 249 -1.18 16.69 4.30
C LEU A 249 -1.89 17.19 5.56
N LEU A 250 -1.17 17.85 6.49
CA LEU A 250 -1.77 18.50 7.66
C LEU A 250 -2.67 19.68 7.26
N ALA A 251 -2.20 20.56 6.38
CA ALA A 251 -3.01 21.68 5.88
C ALA A 251 -4.26 21.20 5.15
N LEU A 252 -4.15 20.11 4.38
CA LEU A 252 -5.30 19.47 3.76
C LEU A 252 -6.28 18.93 4.80
N ALA A 253 -5.79 18.23 5.83
CA ALA A 253 -6.64 17.72 6.91
C ALA A 253 -7.43 18.86 7.58
N GLU A 254 -6.78 19.99 7.84
CA GLU A 254 -7.41 21.21 8.38
C GLU A 254 -8.49 21.76 7.46
N SER A 255 -8.23 21.83 6.16
CA SER A 255 -9.20 22.29 5.17
C SER A 255 -10.43 21.39 5.07
N LEU A 256 -10.25 20.09 5.34
CA LEU A 256 -11.31 19.10 5.32
C LEU A 256 -12.06 19.06 6.67
N ALA A 257 -11.43 19.44 7.78
CA ALA A 257 -12.01 19.31 9.11
C ALA A 257 -13.31 20.11 9.30
N ARG A 258 -14.36 19.39 9.66
CA ARG A 258 -15.65 19.94 10.06
C ARG A 258 -15.53 20.64 11.41
N PRO A 259 -16.29 21.72 11.63
CA PRO A 259 -16.38 22.35 12.95
C PRO A 259 -16.69 21.34 14.07
N GLY A 260 -16.11 21.57 15.25
CA GLY A 260 -16.24 20.69 16.40
C GLY A 260 -15.12 19.64 16.45
N LEU A 261 -15.51 18.38 16.67
CA LEU A 261 -14.59 17.30 17.07
C LEU A 261 -13.35 17.16 16.17
N GLU A 262 -13.50 17.21 14.85
CA GLU A 262 -12.36 17.06 13.93
C GLU A 262 -11.36 18.21 14.06
N ARG A 263 -11.84 19.47 14.09
CA ARG A 263 -10.96 20.63 14.28
C ARG A 263 -10.31 20.62 15.65
N ASP A 264 -11.01 20.21 16.69
CA ASP A 264 -10.47 20.10 18.05
C ASP A 264 -9.36 19.04 18.12
N LEU A 265 -9.56 17.88 17.47
CA LEU A 265 -8.56 16.82 17.40
C LEU A 265 -7.33 17.24 16.58
N ILE A 266 -7.52 17.94 15.45
CA ILE A 266 -6.39 18.47 14.68
C ILE A 266 -5.64 19.55 15.45
N ALA A 267 -6.34 20.45 16.14
CA ALA A 267 -5.70 21.47 16.96
C ALA A 267 -4.85 20.84 18.07
N LYS A 268 -5.38 19.82 18.76
CA LYS A 268 -4.62 19.03 19.74
C LYS A 268 -3.40 18.36 19.10
N TYR A 269 -3.57 17.76 17.92
CA TYR A 269 -2.49 17.13 17.18
C TYR A 269 -1.38 18.13 16.79
N ARG A 270 -1.73 19.35 16.38
CA ARG A 270 -0.73 20.40 16.09
C ARG A 270 0.11 20.75 17.31
N LEU A 271 -0.51 20.83 18.49
CA LEU A 271 0.19 21.08 19.74
C LEU A 271 1.19 19.96 20.04
N GLU A 272 0.74 18.70 19.97
CA GLU A 272 1.60 17.52 20.17
C GLU A 272 2.76 17.47 19.16
N LEU A 273 2.49 17.84 17.90
CA LEU A 273 3.51 17.92 16.85
C LEU A 273 4.55 19.01 17.13
N ALA A 274 4.13 20.18 17.62
CA ALA A 274 5.02 21.27 17.97
C ALA A 274 5.92 20.91 19.17
N GLU A 275 5.34 20.30 20.22
CA GLU A 275 6.10 19.78 21.36
C GLU A 275 7.16 18.77 20.92
N HIS A 276 6.78 17.83 20.06
CA HIS A 276 7.71 16.81 19.57
C HIS A 276 8.82 17.39 18.69
N ARG A 277 8.54 18.43 17.89
CA ARG A 277 9.57 19.12 17.11
C ARG A 277 10.54 19.87 18.01
N ALA A 278 10.04 20.57 19.03
CA ALA A 278 10.88 21.27 20.00
C ALA A 278 11.82 20.31 20.76
N ILE A 279 11.34 19.10 21.08
CA ILE A 279 12.18 18.05 21.68
C ILE A 279 13.30 17.64 20.71
N ILE A 280 12.97 17.31 19.44
CA ILE A 280 13.98 16.93 18.44
C ILE A 280 15.00 18.05 18.23
N GLU A 281 14.55 19.29 18.06
CA GLU A 281 15.43 20.45 17.82
C GLU A 281 16.37 20.72 19.02
N ALA A 282 15.92 20.48 20.26
CA ALA A 282 16.76 20.56 21.45
C ALA A 282 17.78 19.40 21.52
N GLU A 283 17.43 18.22 20.99
CA GLU A 283 18.24 17.00 21.00
C GLU A 283 19.31 16.94 19.89
N ASP A 284 19.17 17.74 18.82
CA ASP A 284 20.01 17.76 17.60
C ASP A 284 21.09 18.86 17.62
N THR A 285 21.54 19.27 18.82
CA THR A 285 22.60 20.27 18.99
C THR A 285 24.01 19.64 19.07
N PRO A 286 25.06 20.29 18.53
CA PRO A 286 26.41 19.70 18.43
C PRO A 286 27.07 19.34 19.77
N ASP A 287 26.60 19.92 20.88
CA ASP A 287 27.15 19.75 22.23
C ASP A 287 26.35 18.73 23.09
N ALA A 288 25.37 18.02 22.52
CA ALA A 288 24.56 17.05 23.26
C ALA A 288 25.37 15.80 23.62
N SER A 289 25.49 15.46 24.92
CA SER A 289 26.26 14.29 25.38
C SER A 289 25.69 12.96 24.87
N ASP A 290 26.57 12.00 24.56
CA ASP A 290 26.20 10.64 24.12
C ASP A 290 25.63 9.75 25.24
N GLU A 291 25.94 10.06 26.50
CA GLU A 291 25.29 9.45 27.65
C GLU A 291 24.14 10.35 28.08
N ARG A 292 22.89 9.93 27.79
CA ARG A 292 21.69 10.72 28.13
C ARG A 292 20.84 9.99 29.16
N PRO A 293 20.58 10.60 30.33
CA PRO A 293 19.70 10.00 31.33
C PRO A 293 18.26 9.97 30.82
N MET A 294 17.61 8.81 30.91
CA MET A 294 16.15 8.75 30.80
C MET A 294 15.56 9.67 31.88
N LEU A 295 14.98 10.79 31.48
CA LEU A 295 14.17 11.61 32.37
C LEU A 295 13.05 10.74 32.94
N GLU A 296 13.00 10.69 34.28
CA GLU A 296 12.11 9.90 35.13
C GLU A 296 10.76 9.58 34.46
N GLY A 297 10.55 8.31 34.12
CA GLY A 297 9.26 7.80 33.63
C GLY A 297 8.86 8.21 32.20
N CYS A 298 9.66 9.01 31.49
CA CYS A 298 9.38 9.46 30.13
C CYS A 298 9.89 8.51 29.05
N ALA A 299 9.56 7.22 29.15
CA ALA A 299 9.33 6.43 27.93
C ALA A 299 8.01 6.89 27.29
N ARG A 300 7.88 8.19 26.93
CA ARG A 300 6.85 8.66 26.01
C ARG A 300 7.22 8.10 24.63
N ARG A 301 7.05 6.78 24.47
CA ARG A 301 7.11 6.11 23.17
C ARG A 301 6.23 6.91 22.22
N SER A 302 6.80 7.25 21.08
CA SER A 302 6.30 8.07 19.95
C SER A 302 4.93 7.63 19.39
N ARG A 303 3.89 7.63 20.22
CA ARG A 303 2.51 7.32 19.87
C ARG A 303 1.66 8.54 20.20
N MET A 304 1.28 9.27 19.15
CA MET A 304 0.43 10.47 19.19
C MET A 304 -0.85 10.18 19.97
N GLN A 305 -1.15 10.96 21.00
CA GLN A 305 -2.29 10.67 21.88
C GLN A 305 -3.62 10.94 21.17
N CYS A 306 -3.64 11.85 20.18
CA CYS A 306 -4.82 12.13 19.37
C CYS A 306 -5.31 10.94 18.51
N LEU A 307 -4.47 9.92 18.31
CA LEU A 307 -4.83 8.69 17.60
C LEU A 307 -5.23 7.55 18.54
N ARG A 308 -5.25 7.80 19.86
CA ARG A 308 -5.90 6.86 20.78
C ARG A 308 -7.40 6.86 20.49
N PRO A 309 -8.05 5.69 20.39
CA PRO A 309 -9.49 5.62 20.51
C PRO A 309 -9.87 6.28 21.84
N ASN A 310 -10.50 7.44 21.78
CA ASN A 310 -11.07 8.03 22.99
C ASN A 310 -12.21 7.11 23.41
N GLU A 311 -12.27 6.66 24.66
CA GLU A 311 -13.41 5.87 25.17
C GLU A 311 -14.74 6.57 24.91
N THR A 312 -14.73 7.90 24.83
CA THR A 312 -15.89 8.73 24.51
C THR A 312 -16.30 8.63 23.04
N ILE A 313 -15.35 8.44 22.12
CA ILE A 313 -15.58 8.20 20.69
C ILE A 313 -16.15 6.79 20.48
N LEU A 314 -15.57 5.78 21.13
CA LEU A 314 -16.05 4.40 21.04
C LEU A 314 -17.50 4.29 21.52
N ARG A 315 -17.88 5.01 22.60
CA ARG A 315 -19.26 5.08 23.11
C ARG A 315 -20.24 5.83 22.20
N ARG A 316 -19.76 6.70 21.30
CA ARG A 316 -20.62 7.43 20.34
C ARG A 316 -20.84 6.65 19.04
N LEU A 317 -19.91 5.78 18.66
CA LEU A 317 -20.04 4.87 17.51
C LEU A 317 -20.87 3.62 17.84
N SER A 318 -21.09 3.33 19.13
CA SER A 318 -21.92 2.22 19.63
C SER A 318 -23.37 2.63 19.93
N ARG A 319 -23.82 3.79 19.45
CA ARG A 319 -25.20 4.31 19.58
C ARG A 319 -25.71 4.72 18.21
#